data_AF-A0A1X2E8A9-F1
#
_entry.id   AF-A0A1X2E8A9-F1
#
_cell.length_a   1.000
_cell.length_b   1.000
_cell.length_c   1.000
_cell.angle_alpha   90.00
_cell.angle_beta   90.00
_cell.angle_gamma   90.00
#
_symmetry.space_group_name_H-M   'P 1'
#
loop_
_entity.id
_entity.type
_entity.pdbx_description
1 polymer ?
#
loop_
_entity_poly.entity_id
_entity_poly.type
_entity_poly.pdbx_seq_one_letter_code
_entity_poly.pdbx_strand_id
1 'polypeptide(L)'
;MTYLLAAPATVAAAATELAGIGSTLTAAHALAAAGTTAVLPAAGDEVSAAIASLFSGYARAYQSVNARAAAFNQRFVQALNTAGNAYVAAEAANASPLQALEADVLGLINAPTNAMLGRPLIGNGADGAPGTGQPGGPGGLLAGNGGNGGSGAAGKPGGRGGDAGLFGNGGRGGAGGPGTAGAAGSPGVNGGNGGTGGAGGHGGLLAGDGGAGGNGGDGGDGAVGGVGGAGGAGGAGGQGSAMSGHPGTNGGKGHDGTSRGSGTGGPGTGGTGSGIYSPYVDITLWPGPNGYDFATAAYNGVKNATLAFINADPNGNPSWGGYSAYDVTGGTQSAFIDNQIANMKAAGINGTISFGGAFGTDLSAVNGQTPTALAQQYASIVNTYKIYNFDFDVEGALQGNTQAMNTQSKAIAILQQQEAANGTPVTVSYTLPVLPTGLVEGQGGGLNVLQIAATNGVNVSRVNIMAMDYGNGFDQTGNPGMGAYAIDAATATHSQLMTLYPSLTSQQTWHMLGVTPLIGINDDPSEIFGLADAQQLTTFAEQHDIGELSMWELPRDLTGTLGAVDAVDGSGIAQTPFEFSGIFEQIETASQP
;
A
#
# COMPACT_ATOMS: atom_id res chain seq x y z
N MET A 1 -27.94 0.49 26.93
CA MET A 1 -26.89 1.50 26.72
C MET A 1 -26.69 1.60 25.23
N THR A 2 -27.13 2.68 24.60
CA THR A 2 -26.85 2.94 23.18
C THR A 2 -25.44 3.51 23.09
N TYR A 3 -24.52 2.75 22.52
CA TYR A 3 -23.16 3.23 22.27
C TYR A 3 -23.18 4.13 21.04
N LEU A 4 -22.58 5.32 21.15
CA LEU A 4 -22.36 6.22 20.03
C LEU A 4 -20.88 6.10 19.64
N LEU A 5 -20.61 5.56 18.46
CA LEU A 5 -19.29 5.52 17.84
C LEU A 5 -19.22 6.70 16.86
N ALA A 6 -18.24 7.58 17.03
CA ALA A 6 -17.98 8.68 16.12
C ALA A 6 -16.55 8.53 15.60
N ALA A 7 -16.35 8.68 14.28
CA ALA A 7 -15.04 8.68 13.66
C ALA A 7 -14.66 10.13 13.32
N PRO A 8 -13.88 10.83 14.17
CA PRO A 8 -13.68 12.27 14.01
C PRO A 8 -12.93 12.63 12.71
N ALA A 9 -12.04 11.75 12.25
CA ALA A 9 -11.34 11.90 10.97
C ALA A 9 -12.31 11.88 9.77
N THR A 10 -13.28 10.97 9.77
CA THR A 10 -14.32 10.89 8.72
C THR A 10 -15.22 12.13 8.71
N VAL A 11 -15.55 12.67 9.89
CA VAL A 11 -16.34 13.90 10.02
C VAL A 11 -15.57 15.13 9.50
N ALA A 12 -14.25 15.19 9.75
CA ALA A 12 -13.38 16.24 9.23
C ALA A 12 -13.16 16.15 7.71
N ALA A 13 -13.03 14.94 7.17
CA ALA A 13 -12.93 14.69 5.73
C ALA A 13 -14.21 15.15 5.01
N ALA A 14 -15.38 14.72 5.49
CA ALA A 14 -16.67 15.14 4.94
C ALA A 14 -16.86 16.67 5.01
N ALA A 15 -16.41 17.32 6.09
CA ALA A 15 -16.47 18.78 6.20
C ALA A 15 -15.59 19.49 5.16
N THR A 16 -14.44 18.91 4.82
CA THR A 16 -13.52 19.43 3.81
C THR A 16 -14.09 19.28 2.40
N GLU A 17 -14.67 18.13 2.08
CA GLU A 17 -15.37 17.89 0.81
C GLU A 17 -16.55 18.83 0.62
N LEU A 18 -17.38 19.00 1.65
CA LEU A 18 -18.52 19.93 1.63
C LEU A 18 -18.09 21.39 1.43
N ALA A 19 -16.93 21.78 1.95
CA ALA A 19 -16.33 23.09 1.70
C ALA A 19 -15.86 23.22 0.24
N GLY A 20 -15.24 22.17 -0.30
CA GLY A 20 -14.81 22.08 -1.70
C GLY A 20 -15.99 22.25 -2.67
N ILE A 21 -17.07 21.48 -2.48
CA ILE A 21 -18.30 21.59 -3.27
C ILE A 21 -18.88 23.02 -3.19
N GLY A 22 -18.95 23.60 -1.99
CA GLY A 22 -19.43 24.96 -1.80
C GLY A 22 -18.59 26.01 -2.54
N SER A 23 -17.27 25.84 -2.57
CA SER A 23 -16.35 26.72 -3.30
C SER A 23 -16.53 26.64 -4.82
N THR A 24 -16.64 25.42 -5.36
CA THR A 24 -16.84 25.17 -6.80
C THR A 24 -18.16 25.74 -7.28
N LEU A 25 -19.25 25.52 -6.54
CA LEU A 25 -20.55 26.08 -6.88
C LEU A 25 -20.54 27.62 -6.83
N THR A 26 -19.90 28.21 -5.81
CA THR A 26 -19.77 29.67 -5.70
C THR A 26 -19.01 30.25 -6.89
N ALA A 27 -17.91 29.62 -7.32
CA ALA A 27 -17.13 30.04 -8.48
C ALA A 27 -17.92 29.89 -9.80
N ALA A 28 -18.60 28.76 -10.01
CA ALA A 28 -19.43 28.53 -11.19
C ALA A 28 -20.57 29.56 -11.31
N HIS A 29 -21.23 29.87 -10.20
CA HIS A 29 -22.31 30.86 -10.18
C HIS A 29 -21.80 32.29 -10.40
N ALA A 30 -20.60 32.63 -9.92
CA ALA A 30 -19.97 33.92 -10.18
C ALA A 30 -19.64 34.11 -11.67
N LEU A 31 -19.16 33.07 -12.34
CA LEU A 31 -18.91 33.07 -13.80
C LEU A 31 -20.22 33.22 -14.59
N ALA A 32 -21.27 32.50 -14.19
CA ALA A 32 -22.58 32.57 -14.84
C ALA A 32 -23.29 33.92 -14.64
N ALA A 33 -23.00 34.65 -13.56
CA ALA A 33 -23.65 35.92 -13.23
C ALA A 33 -23.39 37.00 -14.30
N ALA A 34 -22.17 37.07 -14.83
CA ALA A 34 -21.77 38.10 -15.79
C ALA A 34 -22.56 38.03 -17.10
N GLY A 35 -22.82 36.82 -17.62
CA GLY A 35 -23.54 36.61 -18.88
C GLY A 35 -25.07 36.62 -18.77
N THR A 36 -25.62 36.49 -17.56
CA THR A 36 -27.08 36.28 -17.35
C THR A 36 -27.79 37.48 -16.73
N THR A 37 -27.09 38.38 -16.04
CA THR A 37 -27.70 39.53 -15.33
C THR A 37 -27.70 40.84 -16.11
N ALA A 38 -27.03 40.85 -17.26
CA ALA A 38 -26.86 41.98 -18.16
C ALA A 38 -27.22 41.60 -19.61
N VAL A 39 -28.32 40.86 -19.79
CA VAL A 39 -28.79 40.45 -21.12
C VAL A 39 -29.20 41.70 -21.90
N LEU A 40 -28.63 41.87 -23.10
CA LEU A 40 -28.96 42.97 -24.00
C LEU A 40 -30.22 42.64 -24.82
N PRO A 41 -31.05 43.64 -25.17
CA PRO A 41 -32.19 43.44 -26.08
C PRO A 41 -31.73 42.89 -27.44
N ALA A 42 -32.44 41.90 -27.98
CA ALA A 42 -32.12 41.29 -29.27
C ALA A 42 -32.36 42.24 -30.47
N ALA A 43 -33.23 43.25 -30.29
CA ALA A 43 -33.51 44.30 -31.26
C ALA A 43 -33.87 45.61 -30.53
N GLY A 44 -33.94 46.73 -31.27
CA GLY A 44 -34.17 48.08 -30.74
C GLY A 44 -35.63 48.39 -30.37
N ASP A 45 -36.48 47.38 -30.25
CA ASP A 45 -37.91 47.53 -29.94
C ASP A 45 -38.21 47.31 -28.44
N GLU A 46 -39.35 47.81 -28.01
CA GLU A 46 -39.80 47.79 -26.62
C GLU A 46 -40.07 46.38 -26.09
N VAL A 47 -40.46 45.43 -26.96
CA VAL A 47 -40.73 44.04 -26.58
C VAL A 47 -39.42 43.31 -26.28
N SER A 48 -38.41 43.47 -27.14
CA SER A 48 -37.06 42.94 -26.91
C SER A 48 -36.42 43.52 -25.64
N ALA A 49 -36.64 44.81 -25.36
CA ALA A 49 -36.16 45.44 -24.13
C ALA A 49 -36.86 44.90 -22.87
N ALA A 50 -38.18 44.71 -22.91
CA ALA A 50 -38.95 44.14 -21.81
C ALA A 50 -38.55 42.69 -21.51
N ILE A 51 -38.32 41.87 -22.55
CA ILE A 51 -37.89 40.48 -22.42
C ILE A 51 -36.49 40.40 -21.79
N ALA A 52 -35.52 41.19 -22.28
CA ALA A 52 -34.16 41.22 -21.72
C ALA A 52 -34.14 41.68 -20.25
N SER A 53 -35.00 42.64 -19.89
CA SER A 53 -35.19 43.10 -18.51
C SER A 53 -35.77 41.99 -17.61
N LEU A 54 -36.75 41.24 -18.11
CA LEU A 54 -37.36 40.12 -17.39
C LEU A 54 -36.34 39.01 -17.08
N PHE A 55 -35.57 38.56 -18.10
CA PHE A 55 -34.54 37.53 -17.92
C PHE A 55 -33.42 37.99 -16.98
N SER A 56 -32.96 39.24 -17.13
CA SER A 56 -31.98 39.83 -16.22
C SER A 56 -32.50 39.93 -14.78
N GLY A 57 -33.80 40.17 -14.60
CA GLY A 57 -34.48 40.17 -13.30
C GLY A 57 -34.48 38.79 -12.63
N TYR A 58 -34.85 37.73 -13.36
CA TYR A 58 -34.80 36.35 -12.86
C TYR A 58 -33.38 35.92 -12.50
N ALA A 59 -32.39 36.28 -13.31
CA ALA A 59 -31.00 35.96 -13.03
C ALA A 59 -30.51 36.61 -11.73
N ARG A 60 -30.87 37.87 -11.45
CA ARG A 60 -30.52 38.54 -10.18
C ARG A 60 -31.21 37.90 -8.97
N ALA A 61 -32.47 37.48 -9.11
CA ALA A 61 -33.19 36.76 -8.06
C ALA A 61 -32.52 35.41 -7.76
N TYR A 62 -32.13 34.67 -8.80
CA TYR A 62 -31.39 33.42 -8.68
C TYR A 62 -30.04 33.61 -7.96
N GLN A 63 -29.27 34.64 -8.33
CA GLN A 63 -28.00 34.95 -7.66
C GLN A 63 -28.18 35.30 -6.17
N SER A 64 -29.27 35.98 -5.80
CA SER A 64 -29.59 36.25 -4.39
C SER A 64 -29.93 34.99 -3.59
N VAL A 65 -30.58 34.00 -4.19
CA VAL A 65 -30.88 32.72 -3.53
C VAL A 65 -29.60 31.90 -3.39
N ASN A 66 -28.77 31.88 -4.42
CA ASN A 66 -27.49 31.18 -4.38
C ASN A 66 -26.55 31.73 -3.29
N ALA A 67 -26.49 33.05 -3.11
CA ALA A 67 -25.71 33.66 -2.02
C ALA A 67 -26.18 33.20 -0.62
N ARG A 68 -27.49 32.95 -0.43
CA ARG A 68 -28.04 32.41 0.82
C ARG A 68 -27.69 30.94 1.01
N ALA A 69 -27.69 30.15 -0.07
CA ALA A 69 -27.27 28.75 -0.05
C ALA A 69 -25.78 28.59 0.29
N ALA A 70 -24.92 29.45 -0.27
CA ALA A 70 -23.49 29.49 0.06
C ALA A 70 -23.25 29.81 1.55
N ALA A 71 -23.96 30.81 2.09
CA ALA A 71 -23.86 31.15 3.51
C ALA A 71 -24.37 30.03 4.43
N PHE A 72 -25.37 29.26 4.00
CA PHE A 72 -25.85 28.07 4.73
C PHE A 72 -24.80 26.96 4.71
N ASN A 73 -24.23 26.63 3.55
CA ASN A 73 -23.18 25.63 3.41
C ASN A 73 -21.96 25.96 4.29
N GLN A 74 -21.52 27.22 4.32
CA GLN A 74 -20.43 27.66 5.20
C GLN A 74 -20.72 27.40 6.69
N ARG A 75 -21.93 27.72 7.15
CA ARG A 75 -22.35 27.48 8.55
C ARG A 75 -22.44 25.98 8.87
N PHE A 76 -22.88 25.18 7.90
CA PHE A 76 -22.98 23.74 8.04
C PHE A 76 -21.59 23.10 8.17
N VAL A 77 -20.65 23.46 7.30
CA VAL A 77 -19.24 23.03 7.38
C VAL A 77 -18.60 23.45 8.70
N GLN A 78 -18.86 24.67 9.18
CA GLN A 78 -18.32 25.15 10.46
C GLN A 78 -18.88 24.35 11.66
N ALA A 79 -20.16 24.02 11.64
CA ALA A 79 -20.80 23.19 12.67
C ALA A 79 -20.23 21.77 12.67
N LEU A 80 -19.99 21.19 11.49
CA LEU A 80 -19.44 19.83 11.34
C LEU A 80 -18.00 19.73 11.87
N ASN A 81 -17.15 20.71 11.54
CA ASN A 81 -15.79 20.82 12.09
C ASN A 81 -15.79 20.99 13.63
N THR A 82 -16.73 21.78 14.15
CA THR A 82 -16.87 21.98 15.60
C THR A 82 -17.27 20.68 16.30
N ALA A 83 -18.16 19.89 15.70
CA ALA A 83 -18.57 18.59 16.22
C ALA A 83 -17.43 17.56 16.18
N GLY A 84 -16.66 17.48 15.09
CA GLY A 84 -15.50 16.59 14.97
C GLY A 84 -14.47 16.84 16.07
N ASN A 85 -14.11 18.10 16.32
CA ASN A 85 -13.18 18.48 17.38
C ASN A 85 -13.69 18.16 18.78
N ALA A 86 -15.00 18.26 19.02
CA ALA A 86 -15.60 17.89 20.30
C ALA A 86 -15.49 16.37 20.58
N TYR A 87 -15.60 15.52 19.55
CA TYR A 87 -15.40 14.08 19.69
C TYR A 87 -13.92 13.73 19.96
N VAL A 88 -12.96 14.34 19.26
CA VAL A 88 -11.52 14.14 19.55
C VAL A 88 -11.18 14.55 20.99
N ALA A 89 -11.68 15.70 21.44
CA ALA A 89 -11.44 16.17 22.80
C ALA A 89 -12.07 15.24 23.85
N ALA A 90 -13.23 14.66 23.57
CA ALA A 90 -13.87 13.68 24.44
C ALA A 90 -13.07 12.38 24.53
N GLU A 91 -12.52 11.87 23.43
CA GLU A 91 -11.67 10.67 23.43
C GLU A 91 -10.36 10.90 24.20
N ALA A 92 -9.68 12.02 23.97
CA ALA A 92 -8.45 12.37 24.67
C ALA A 92 -8.66 12.55 26.19
N ALA A 93 -9.79 13.14 26.59
CA ALA A 93 -10.16 13.31 27.99
C ALA A 93 -10.48 11.96 28.68
N ASN A 94 -10.95 10.96 27.93
CA ASN A 94 -11.30 9.65 28.48
C ASN A 94 -10.11 8.66 28.53
N ALA A 95 -9.09 8.80 27.68
CA ALA A 95 -7.93 7.89 27.63
C ALA A 95 -6.87 8.17 28.72
N SER A 96 -6.57 9.45 28.97
CA SER A 96 -5.48 9.84 29.88
C SER A 96 -5.67 9.47 31.36
N PRO A 97 -6.88 9.52 31.96
CA PRO A 97 -7.07 9.16 33.36
C PRO A 97 -7.01 7.65 33.59
N LEU A 98 -7.38 6.82 32.59
CA LEU A 98 -7.37 5.37 32.71
C LEU A 98 -5.94 4.80 32.66
N GLN A 99 -5.11 5.30 31.74
CA GLN A 99 -3.72 4.81 31.57
C GLN A 99 -2.84 5.17 32.77
N ALA A 100 -2.97 6.40 33.31
CA ALA A 100 -2.24 6.81 34.50
C ALA A 100 -2.67 6.03 35.75
N LEU A 101 -3.98 5.78 35.90
CA LEU A 101 -4.52 5.00 37.02
C LEU A 101 -4.08 3.52 36.94
N GLU A 102 -4.06 2.92 35.75
CA GLU A 102 -3.60 1.55 35.57
C GLU A 102 -2.12 1.38 35.93
N ALA A 103 -1.25 2.29 35.49
CA ALA A 103 0.17 2.26 35.79
C ALA A 103 0.44 2.43 37.30
N ASP A 104 -0.26 3.33 37.98
CA ASP A 104 -0.12 3.57 39.41
C ASP A 104 -0.65 2.39 40.24
N VAL A 105 -1.77 1.79 39.85
CA VAL A 105 -2.36 0.63 40.53
C VAL A 105 -1.49 -0.61 40.36
N LEU A 106 -0.99 -0.88 39.15
CA LEU A 106 -0.07 -2.01 38.90
C LEU A 106 1.27 -1.80 39.62
N GLY A 107 1.79 -0.58 39.65
CA GLY A 107 2.99 -0.22 40.41
C GLY A 107 2.83 -0.52 41.91
N LEU A 108 1.70 -0.16 42.51
CA LEU A 108 1.40 -0.40 43.92
C LEU A 108 1.21 -1.89 44.24
N ILE A 109 0.54 -2.65 43.37
CA ILE A 109 0.32 -4.10 43.52
C ILE A 109 1.63 -4.88 43.41
N ASN A 110 2.52 -4.47 42.51
CA ASN A 110 3.78 -5.16 42.24
C ASN A 110 4.93 -4.77 43.19
N ALA A 111 4.83 -3.64 43.89
CA ALA A 111 5.90 -3.15 44.76
C ALA A 111 6.37 -4.16 45.83
N PRO A 112 5.48 -4.89 46.53
CA PRO A 112 5.90 -5.86 47.55
C PRO A 112 6.66 -7.07 46.95
N THR A 113 6.17 -7.63 45.84
CA THR A 113 6.81 -8.81 45.22
C THR A 113 8.08 -8.46 44.47
N ASN A 114 8.16 -7.28 43.84
CA ASN A 114 9.41 -6.79 43.25
C ASN A 114 10.49 -6.60 44.34
N ALA A 115 10.13 -6.07 45.51
CA ALA A 115 11.08 -5.88 46.61
C ALA A 115 11.53 -7.21 47.25
N MET A 116 10.65 -8.22 47.32
CA MET A 116 10.94 -9.48 48.01
C MET A 116 11.51 -10.58 47.10
N LEU A 117 11.09 -10.62 45.83
CA LEU A 117 11.34 -11.73 44.90
C LEU A 117 11.96 -11.27 43.58
N GLY A 118 12.20 -9.97 43.40
CA GLY A 118 12.78 -9.40 42.17
C GLY A 118 11.90 -9.60 40.94
N ARG A 119 10.62 -9.92 41.14
CA ARG A 119 9.65 -10.23 40.09
C ARG A 119 8.29 -9.64 40.42
N PRO A 120 7.56 -9.09 39.44
CA PRO A 120 6.24 -8.54 39.67
C PRO A 120 5.25 -9.64 40.05
N LEU A 121 4.19 -9.26 40.78
CA LEU A 121 3.09 -10.17 41.07
C LEU A 121 2.23 -10.38 39.83
N ILE A 122 1.94 -9.29 39.10
CA ILE A 122 1.16 -9.26 37.87
C ILE A 122 1.88 -8.38 36.84
N GLY A 123 2.12 -8.89 35.64
CA GLY A 123 2.75 -8.13 34.55
C GLY A 123 3.60 -9.01 33.66
N ASN A 124 3.81 -8.59 32.41
CA ASN A 124 4.60 -9.37 31.45
C ASN A 124 6.10 -9.25 31.74
N GLY A 125 6.86 -10.26 31.30
CA GLY A 125 8.31 -10.24 31.34
C GLY A 125 8.89 -9.26 30.33
N ALA A 126 10.07 -8.70 30.64
CA ALA A 126 10.76 -7.79 29.73
C ALA A 126 11.35 -8.55 28.53
N ASP A 127 11.22 -8.00 27.33
CA ASP A 127 11.78 -8.60 26.13
C ASP A 127 13.32 -8.45 26.09
N GLY A 128 13.99 -9.46 25.54
CA GLY A 128 15.42 -9.42 25.29
C GLY A 128 15.75 -8.42 24.18
N ALA A 129 16.86 -7.69 24.32
CA ALA A 129 17.27 -6.68 23.34
C ALA A 129 17.55 -7.32 21.96
N PRO A 130 17.00 -6.78 20.86
CA PRO A 130 17.26 -7.29 19.51
C PRO A 130 18.76 -7.31 19.14
N GLY A 131 19.18 -8.29 18.36
CA GLY A 131 20.57 -8.45 17.89
C GLY A 131 21.57 -8.88 18.97
N THR A 132 21.13 -9.15 20.20
CA THR A 132 22.03 -9.53 21.31
C THR A 132 21.95 -11.01 21.70
N GLY A 133 20.91 -11.72 21.29
CA GLY A 133 20.59 -13.06 21.78
C GLY A 133 20.19 -13.09 23.27
N GLN A 134 19.87 -11.94 23.88
CA GLN A 134 19.46 -11.88 25.28
C GLN A 134 18.14 -12.63 25.51
N PRO A 135 18.03 -13.44 26.57
CA PRO A 135 16.78 -14.11 26.89
C PRO A 135 15.70 -13.11 27.32
N GLY A 136 14.45 -13.46 27.06
CA GLY A 136 13.30 -12.76 27.61
C GLY A 136 13.19 -13.00 29.12
N GLY A 137 12.81 -11.95 29.84
CA GLY A 137 12.54 -11.98 31.26
C GLY A 137 11.27 -12.79 31.57
N PRO A 138 11.16 -13.37 32.78
CA PRO A 138 9.97 -14.12 33.17
C PRO A 138 8.78 -13.20 33.43
N GLY A 139 7.57 -13.70 33.17
CA GLY A 139 6.32 -13.04 33.54
C GLY A 139 6.12 -12.95 35.06
N GLY A 140 5.12 -12.16 35.46
CA GLY A 140 4.72 -11.97 36.85
C GLY A 140 4.28 -13.27 37.51
N LEU A 141 4.43 -13.35 38.83
CA LEU A 141 4.28 -14.59 39.59
C LEU A 141 2.86 -15.18 39.52
N LEU A 142 1.83 -14.32 39.58
CA LEU A 142 0.43 -14.75 39.48
C LEU A 142 -0.09 -14.69 38.05
N ALA A 143 0.11 -13.57 37.37
CA ALA A 143 -0.40 -13.40 36.01
C ALA A 143 0.57 -12.58 35.17
N GLY A 144 0.96 -13.11 34.02
CA GLY A 144 1.85 -12.40 33.10
C GLY A 144 2.52 -13.34 32.13
N ASN A 145 2.59 -12.90 30.88
CA ASN A 145 3.29 -13.63 29.83
C ASN A 145 4.80 -13.47 30.02
N GLY A 146 5.56 -14.47 29.58
CA GLY A 146 7.01 -14.32 29.49
C GLY A 146 7.41 -13.35 28.37
N GLY A 147 8.52 -12.64 28.57
CA GLY A 147 9.08 -11.75 27.55
C GLY A 147 9.69 -12.54 26.39
N ASN A 148 9.73 -11.95 25.21
CA ASN A 148 10.34 -12.57 24.03
C ASN A 148 11.86 -12.57 24.13
N GLY A 149 12.52 -13.60 23.59
CA GLY A 149 13.96 -13.63 23.43
C GLY A 149 14.42 -12.67 22.32
N GLY A 150 15.50 -11.93 22.56
CA GLY A 150 16.11 -11.07 21.57
C GLY A 150 16.75 -11.86 20.43
N SER A 151 16.68 -11.36 19.20
CA SER A 151 17.36 -11.99 18.05
C SER A 151 18.89 -12.02 18.23
N GLY A 152 19.56 -12.99 17.62
CA GLY A 152 21.02 -13.11 17.65
C GLY A 152 21.72 -12.11 16.73
N ALA A 153 22.93 -11.67 17.10
CA ALA A 153 23.85 -11.00 16.17
C ALA A 153 24.29 -11.97 15.06
N ALA A 154 24.95 -11.47 14.00
CA ALA A 154 25.39 -12.30 12.87
C ALA A 154 26.11 -13.59 13.32
N GLY A 155 25.59 -14.75 12.88
CA GLY A 155 26.06 -16.10 13.20
C GLY A 155 25.89 -16.50 14.68
N LYS A 156 25.21 -15.70 15.51
CA LYS A 156 24.97 -15.96 16.94
C LYS A 156 23.54 -16.45 17.17
N PRO A 157 23.32 -17.29 18.19
CA PRO A 157 21.99 -17.80 18.48
C PRO A 157 21.03 -16.70 18.97
N GLY A 158 19.75 -16.93 18.75
CA GLY A 158 18.69 -16.13 19.35
C GLY A 158 18.47 -16.46 20.83
N GLY A 159 17.94 -15.50 21.57
CA GLY A 159 17.66 -15.63 23.01
C GLY A 159 16.46 -16.53 23.29
N ARG A 160 16.47 -17.22 24.42
CA ARG A 160 15.29 -17.99 24.86
C ARG A 160 14.15 -17.06 25.27
N GLY A 161 12.92 -17.42 24.95
CA GLY A 161 11.73 -16.76 25.52
C GLY A 161 11.64 -16.96 27.04
N GLY A 162 11.09 -15.97 27.74
CA GLY A 162 10.83 -16.01 29.17
C GLY A 162 9.64 -16.92 29.50
N ASP A 163 9.64 -17.50 30.69
CA ASP A 163 8.51 -18.32 31.16
C ASP A 163 7.43 -17.44 31.79
N ALA A 164 6.17 -17.85 31.65
CA ALA A 164 5.07 -17.25 32.40
C ALA A 164 5.04 -17.69 33.88
N GLY A 165 4.21 -17.03 34.69
CA GLY A 165 4.00 -17.37 36.11
C GLY A 165 2.93 -18.44 36.33
N LEU A 166 1.99 -18.19 37.24
CA LEU A 166 0.87 -19.11 37.50
C LEU A 166 -0.11 -19.14 36.31
N PHE A 167 -0.40 -17.97 35.74
CA PHE A 167 -1.20 -17.78 34.53
C PHE A 167 -0.45 -16.93 33.51
N GLY A 168 -0.52 -17.30 32.23
CA GLY A 168 0.07 -16.53 31.13
C GLY A 168 0.81 -17.41 30.14
N ASN A 169 1.11 -16.88 28.97
CA ASN A 169 1.78 -17.61 27.90
C ASN A 169 3.30 -17.42 27.97
N GLY A 170 4.05 -18.44 27.58
CA GLY A 170 5.50 -18.34 27.45
C GLY A 170 5.88 -17.37 26.33
N GLY A 171 6.99 -16.65 26.52
CA GLY A 171 7.54 -15.75 25.53
C GLY A 171 8.14 -16.50 24.33
N ARG A 172 8.15 -15.89 23.15
CA ARG A 172 8.73 -16.51 21.95
C ARG A 172 10.26 -16.54 22.05
N GLY A 173 10.88 -17.56 21.48
CA GLY A 173 12.33 -17.57 21.28
C GLY A 173 12.75 -16.58 20.19
N GLY A 174 13.90 -15.93 20.38
CA GLY A 174 14.47 -15.02 19.40
C GLY A 174 15.03 -15.76 18.19
N ALA A 175 14.99 -15.14 17.01
CA ALA A 175 15.61 -15.71 15.82
C ALA A 175 17.14 -15.78 15.95
N GLY A 176 17.75 -16.81 15.36
CA GLY A 176 19.20 -16.87 15.18
C GLY A 176 19.67 -15.79 14.20
N GLY A 177 20.85 -15.22 14.45
CA GLY A 177 21.38 -14.18 13.57
C GLY A 177 21.95 -14.76 12.27
N PRO A 178 21.88 -14.01 11.15
CA PRO A 178 22.29 -14.49 9.84
C PRO A 178 23.80 -14.72 9.77
N GLY A 179 24.23 -15.70 9.00
CA GLY A 179 25.63 -15.99 8.75
C GLY A 179 26.32 -14.87 7.97
N THR A 180 27.60 -14.64 8.24
CA THR A 180 28.37 -13.60 7.55
C THR A 180 28.64 -14.00 6.11
N ALA A 181 28.28 -13.18 5.12
CA ALA A 181 28.65 -13.44 3.73
C ALA A 181 30.19 -13.44 3.56
N GLY A 182 30.69 -14.25 2.62
CA GLY A 182 32.09 -14.22 2.22
C GLY A 182 32.48 -12.84 1.69
N ALA A 183 33.63 -12.32 2.10
CA ALA A 183 34.05 -10.97 1.76
C ALA A 183 34.17 -10.77 0.24
N ALA A 184 33.52 -9.73 -0.28
CA ALA A 184 33.61 -9.35 -1.69
C ALA A 184 35.08 -9.10 -2.08
N GLY A 185 35.52 -9.70 -3.19
CA GLY A 185 36.90 -9.60 -3.67
C GLY A 185 37.89 -10.59 -3.04
N SER A 186 37.44 -11.54 -2.22
CA SER A 186 38.25 -12.64 -1.69
C SER A 186 37.76 -13.99 -2.23
N PRO A 187 38.24 -14.45 -3.40
CA PRO A 187 37.81 -15.71 -3.99
C PRO A 187 38.06 -16.90 -3.04
N GLY A 188 37.12 -17.83 -2.99
CA GLY A 188 37.20 -19.04 -2.18
C GLY A 188 36.82 -18.90 -0.71
N VAL A 189 36.42 -17.71 -0.25
CA VAL A 189 35.94 -17.52 1.13
C VAL A 189 34.53 -18.08 1.28
N ASN A 190 34.34 -19.03 2.18
CA ASN A 190 33.02 -19.58 2.50
C ASN A 190 32.17 -18.58 3.27
N GLY A 191 30.85 -18.69 3.11
CA GLY A 191 29.90 -17.99 3.96
C GLY A 191 29.89 -18.58 5.38
N GLY A 192 29.60 -17.73 6.36
CA GLY A 192 29.44 -18.13 7.75
C GLY A 192 28.10 -18.81 7.98
N ASN A 193 28.01 -19.70 8.97
CA ASN A 193 26.76 -20.36 9.30
C ASN A 193 25.81 -19.40 10.01
N GLY A 194 24.50 -19.62 9.82
CA GLY A 194 23.47 -18.95 10.58
C GLY A 194 23.43 -19.44 12.03
N GLY A 195 23.06 -18.53 12.94
CA GLY A 195 22.86 -18.86 14.35
C GLY A 195 21.61 -19.70 14.57
N THR A 196 21.57 -20.49 15.63
CA THR A 196 20.35 -21.25 15.97
C THR A 196 19.27 -20.34 16.55
N GLY A 197 18.01 -20.66 16.31
CA GLY A 197 16.90 -20.00 16.99
C GLY A 197 16.87 -20.30 18.49
N GLY A 198 16.41 -19.33 19.28
CA GLY A 198 16.21 -19.49 20.72
C GLY A 198 14.98 -20.36 21.02
N ALA A 199 14.99 -21.11 22.12
CA ALA A 199 13.81 -21.86 22.51
C ALA A 199 12.68 -20.94 23.01
N GLY A 200 11.44 -21.36 22.85
CA GLY A 200 10.29 -20.68 23.45
C GLY A 200 10.24 -20.88 24.97
N GLY A 201 9.65 -19.92 25.66
CA GLY A 201 9.38 -19.99 27.09
C GLY A 201 8.17 -20.85 27.41
N HIS A 202 8.08 -21.32 28.64
CA HIS A 202 6.96 -22.15 29.10
C HIS A 202 5.72 -21.31 29.42
N GLY A 203 4.56 -21.87 29.11
CA GLY A 203 3.26 -21.36 29.56
C GLY A 203 3.11 -21.50 31.08
N GLY A 204 2.12 -20.80 31.61
CA GLY A 204 1.90 -20.69 33.05
C GLY A 204 1.55 -22.03 33.68
N LEU A 205 1.84 -22.17 34.97
CA LEU A 205 1.68 -23.46 35.66
C LEU A 205 0.24 -24.00 35.60
N LEU A 206 -0.75 -23.13 35.71
CA LEU A 206 -2.18 -23.49 35.72
C LEU A 206 -2.89 -23.19 34.40
N ALA A 207 -2.55 -22.12 33.71
CA ALA A 207 -3.07 -21.88 32.36
C ALA A 207 -2.10 -21.02 31.53
N GLY A 208 -2.05 -21.34 30.23
CA GLY A 208 -1.28 -20.61 29.23
C GLY A 208 -0.45 -21.53 28.34
N ASP A 209 -0.27 -21.10 27.11
CA ASP A 209 0.45 -21.83 26.07
C ASP A 209 1.96 -21.60 26.18
N GLY A 210 2.74 -22.55 25.68
CA GLY A 210 4.17 -22.35 25.51
C GLY A 210 4.47 -21.40 24.37
N GLY A 211 5.54 -20.62 24.50
CA GLY A 211 6.02 -19.75 23.44
C GLY A 211 6.60 -20.55 22.29
N ALA A 212 6.46 -20.06 21.05
CA ALA A 212 7.12 -20.68 19.90
C ALA A 212 8.64 -20.55 20.01
N GLY A 213 9.37 -21.54 19.48
CA GLY A 213 10.80 -21.43 19.26
C GLY A 213 11.12 -20.44 18.14
N GLY A 214 12.23 -19.72 18.26
CA GLY A 214 12.72 -18.82 17.23
C GLY A 214 13.26 -19.59 16.04
N ASN A 215 13.19 -19.00 14.85
CA ASN A 215 13.78 -19.60 13.66
C ASN A 215 15.31 -19.56 13.73
N GLY A 216 15.98 -20.52 13.08
CA GLY A 216 17.41 -20.42 12.83
C GLY A 216 17.70 -19.32 11.83
N GLY A 217 18.84 -18.64 11.98
CA GLY A 217 19.31 -17.66 11.01
C GLY A 217 19.79 -18.34 9.74
N ASP A 218 19.71 -17.64 8.62
CA ASP A 218 20.19 -18.16 7.34
C ASP A 218 21.72 -18.23 7.31
N GLY A 219 22.27 -19.16 6.53
CA GLY A 219 23.69 -19.19 6.23
C GLY A 219 24.09 -18.05 5.30
N GLY A 220 25.28 -17.49 5.51
CA GLY A 220 25.82 -16.46 4.61
C GLY A 220 26.21 -17.06 3.27
N ASP A 221 26.10 -16.28 2.19
CA ASP A 221 26.62 -16.70 0.88
C ASP A 221 28.15 -16.86 0.87
N GLY A 222 28.65 -17.78 0.06
CA GLY A 222 30.06 -17.84 -0.29
C GLY A 222 30.49 -16.67 -1.19
N ALA A 223 31.76 -16.29 -1.12
CA ALA A 223 32.41 -15.48 -2.15
C ALA A 223 32.56 -16.31 -3.45
N VAL A 224 33.01 -15.69 -4.54
CA VAL A 224 33.24 -16.42 -5.81
C VAL A 224 34.20 -17.59 -5.58
N GLY A 225 33.77 -18.82 -5.87
CA GLY A 225 34.51 -20.06 -5.60
C GLY A 225 34.43 -20.55 -4.14
N GLY A 226 33.69 -19.87 -3.27
CA GLY A 226 33.41 -20.26 -1.89
C GLY A 226 32.04 -20.94 -1.74
N VAL A 227 31.93 -21.83 -0.75
CA VAL A 227 30.69 -22.53 -0.40
C VAL A 227 29.86 -21.65 0.54
N GLY A 228 28.54 -21.64 0.36
CA GLY A 228 27.64 -20.97 1.30
C GLY A 228 27.64 -21.64 2.69
N GLY A 229 27.39 -20.84 3.72
CA GLY A 229 27.28 -21.34 5.09
C GLY A 229 25.98 -22.11 5.30
N ALA A 230 25.95 -23.03 6.27
CA ALA A 230 24.71 -23.71 6.61
C ALA A 230 23.76 -22.79 7.38
N GLY A 231 22.46 -22.91 7.15
CA GLY A 231 21.44 -22.28 7.98
C GLY A 231 21.38 -22.89 9.37
N GLY A 232 21.06 -22.06 10.36
CA GLY A 232 20.92 -22.45 11.75
C GLY A 232 19.69 -23.31 11.97
N ALA A 233 19.73 -24.20 12.96
CA ALA A 233 18.53 -24.92 13.38
C ALA A 233 17.56 -23.97 14.10
N GLY A 234 16.25 -24.21 13.96
CA GLY A 234 15.25 -23.53 14.77
C GLY A 234 15.27 -23.98 16.23
N GLY A 235 14.76 -23.11 17.11
CA GLY A 235 14.60 -23.38 18.53
C GLY A 235 13.38 -24.25 18.81
N ALA A 236 13.43 -25.02 19.90
CA ALA A 236 12.27 -25.79 20.33
C ALA A 236 11.18 -24.87 20.89
N GLY A 237 9.91 -25.22 20.67
CA GLY A 237 8.80 -24.58 21.34
C GLY A 237 8.79 -24.86 22.84
N GLY A 238 8.25 -23.92 23.61
CA GLY A 238 8.05 -24.08 25.04
C GLY A 238 6.86 -24.99 25.34
N GLN A 239 6.90 -25.69 26.47
CA GLN A 239 5.75 -26.44 26.98
C GLN A 239 4.60 -25.51 27.41
N GLY A 240 3.35 -25.93 27.16
CA GLY A 240 2.16 -25.30 27.73
C GLY A 240 1.87 -25.75 29.17
N SER A 241 0.87 -25.11 29.77
CA SER A 241 0.29 -25.44 31.08
C SER A 241 -0.16 -26.90 31.21
N ALA A 242 -0.08 -27.42 32.43
CA ALA A 242 -0.56 -28.75 32.80
C ALA A 242 -2.09 -28.95 32.68
N MET A 243 -2.90 -27.88 32.71
CA MET A 243 -4.38 -28.01 32.68
C MET A 243 -5.02 -27.64 31.35
N SER A 244 -4.53 -26.60 30.66
CA SER A 244 -5.19 -26.07 29.45
C SER A 244 -4.22 -25.35 28.49
N GLY A 245 -2.94 -25.72 28.48
CA GLY A 245 -1.95 -25.07 27.61
C GLY A 245 -1.44 -25.99 26.50
N HIS A 246 -1.25 -25.42 25.31
CA HIS A 246 -0.64 -26.09 24.18
C HIS A 246 0.88 -25.84 24.18
N PRO A 247 1.69 -26.83 23.75
CA PRO A 247 3.09 -26.58 23.45
C PRO A 247 3.22 -25.54 22.34
N GLY A 248 4.21 -24.67 22.46
CA GLY A 248 4.63 -23.80 21.37
C GLY A 248 5.19 -24.61 20.22
N THR A 249 5.10 -24.05 19.02
CA THR A 249 5.69 -24.64 17.82
C THR A 249 7.21 -24.53 17.83
N ASN A 250 7.90 -25.47 17.18
CA ASN A 250 9.33 -25.34 16.94
C ASN A 250 9.59 -24.30 15.85
N GLY A 251 10.69 -23.58 15.96
CA GLY A 251 11.16 -22.68 14.91
C GLY A 251 11.66 -23.45 13.70
N GLY A 252 11.57 -22.81 12.52
CA GLY A 252 12.11 -23.33 11.28
C GLY A 252 13.63 -23.33 11.25
N LYS A 253 14.23 -24.24 10.47
CA LYS A 253 15.65 -24.17 10.11
C LYS A 253 15.85 -22.98 9.17
N GLY A 254 16.90 -22.20 9.38
CA GLY A 254 17.35 -21.20 8.41
C GLY A 254 17.82 -21.86 7.11
N HIS A 255 17.79 -21.10 6.03
CA HIS A 255 18.21 -21.54 4.72
C HIS A 255 19.74 -21.63 4.64
N ASP A 256 20.26 -22.58 3.87
CA ASP A 256 21.70 -22.64 3.60
C ASP A 256 22.06 -21.54 2.58
N GLY A 257 23.20 -20.88 2.80
CA GLY A 257 23.71 -19.83 1.91
C GLY A 257 24.11 -20.38 0.55
N THR A 258 24.14 -19.52 -0.46
CA THR A 258 24.43 -19.94 -1.83
C THR A 258 25.93 -20.00 -2.10
N SER A 259 26.35 -20.96 -2.94
CA SER A 259 27.73 -21.04 -3.42
C SER A 259 27.86 -20.28 -4.74
N ARG A 260 28.69 -19.23 -4.81
CA ARG A 260 28.88 -18.46 -6.04
C ARG A 260 29.90 -19.17 -6.94
N GLY A 261 29.44 -19.75 -8.05
CA GLY A 261 30.30 -20.37 -9.07
C GLY A 261 31.25 -19.37 -9.73
N SER A 262 32.41 -19.83 -10.22
CA SER A 262 33.38 -19.00 -10.96
C SER A 262 32.88 -18.69 -12.38
N GLY A 263 31.86 -17.86 -12.50
CA GLY A 263 31.39 -17.32 -13.78
C GLY A 263 31.99 -15.95 -14.02
N THR A 264 32.82 -15.82 -15.05
CA THR A 264 33.37 -14.53 -15.52
C THR A 264 32.23 -13.64 -16.02
N GLY A 265 32.11 -12.43 -15.47
CA GLY A 265 31.15 -11.44 -15.91
C GLY A 265 31.37 -10.96 -17.35
N GLY A 266 30.26 -10.75 -18.06
CA GLY A 266 30.17 -10.01 -19.31
C GLY A 266 28.79 -9.33 -19.37
N PRO A 267 28.69 -8.09 -19.86
CA PRO A 267 27.44 -7.33 -19.87
C PRO A 267 26.54 -7.89 -20.97
N GLY A 268 25.46 -8.57 -20.56
CA GLY A 268 24.50 -9.20 -21.46
C GLY A 268 23.26 -8.35 -21.64
N THR A 269 23.18 -7.69 -22.80
CA THR A 269 21.92 -7.27 -23.43
C THR A 269 21.02 -8.50 -23.68
N GLY A 270 19.75 -8.43 -23.27
CA GLY A 270 18.71 -9.41 -23.61
C GLY A 270 18.52 -10.51 -22.57
N GLY A 271 17.58 -10.31 -21.65
CA GLY A 271 17.08 -11.35 -20.75
C GLY A 271 15.56 -11.44 -20.88
N THR A 272 15.09 -12.58 -21.36
CA THR A 272 13.72 -13.10 -21.20
C THR A 272 13.47 -13.28 -19.70
N GLY A 273 12.73 -12.37 -19.07
CA GLY A 273 12.41 -12.43 -17.64
C GLY A 273 10.98 -12.90 -17.45
N SER A 274 10.76 -13.79 -16.47
CA SER A 274 9.43 -14.07 -15.92
C SER A 274 8.70 -12.75 -15.58
N GLY A 275 7.38 -12.71 -15.72
CA GLY A 275 6.59 -11.57 -15.26
C GLY A 275 6.74 -11.34 -13.74
N ILE A 276 6.29 -10.18 -13.26
CA ILE A 276 6.33 -9.84 -11.83
C ILE A 276 4.91 -9.82 -11.22
N TYR A 277 4.81 -10.11 -9.92
CA TYR A 277 3.59 -9.85 -9.15
C TYR A 277 3.83 -8.66 -8.21
N SER A 278 3.06 -7.58 -8.37
CA SER A 278 3.21 -6.34 -7.59
C SER A 278 1.85 -5.77 -7.17
N PRO A 279 1.19 -6.33 -6.15
CA PRO A 279 -0.11 -5.87 -5.68
C PRO A 279 -0.07 -4.46 -5.11
N TYR A 280 -1.19 -3.75 -5.20
CA TYR A 280 -1.35 -2.45 -4.56
C TYR A 280 -1.44 -2.59 -3.04
N VAL A 281 -0.91 -1.59 -2.34
CA VAL A 281 -1.09 -1.39 -0.90
C VAL A 281 -1.36 0.10 -0.68
N ASP A 282 -2.58 0.45 -0.26
CA ASP A 282 -2.82 1.77 0.30
C ASP A 282 -2.16 1.87 1.68
N ILE A 283 -1.03 2.56 1.74
CA ILE A 283 -0.25 2.74 2.96
C ILE A 283 -0.79 3.86 3.86
N THR A 284 -1.89 4.51 3.45
CA THR A 284 -2.64 5.48 4.27
C THR A 284 -3.81 4.82 4.99
N LEU A 285 -4.27 3.65 4.53
CA LEU A 285 -5.38 2.93 5.15
C LEU A 285 -5.01 2.35 6.52
N TRP A 286 -5.98 2.46 7.43
CA TRP A 286 -6.03 1.76 8.70
C TRP A 286 -6.48 0.31 8.44
N PRO A 287 -5.82 -0.74 9.00
CA PRO A 287 -5.85 -0.95 10.44
C PRO A 287 -4.52 -1.36 11.08
N GLY A 288 -4.00 -0.46 11.93
CA GLY A 288 -2.98 -0.78 12.94
C GLY A 288 -2.11 0.43 13.25
N PRO A 289 -1.64 0.62 14.50
CA PRO A 289 -0.73 1.71 14.86
C PRO A 289 0.63 1.67 14.13
N ASN A 290 0.91 0.61 13.37
CA ASN A 290 2.19 0.33 12.71
C ASN A 290 2.10 0.24 11.17
N GLY A 291 0.92 0.46 10.58
CA GLY A 291 0.71 0.31 9.13
C GLY A 291 0.62 -1.15 8.67
N TYR A 292 0.77 -1.39 7.37
CA TYR A 292 0.64 -2.71 6.76
C TYR A 292 1.78 -3.67 7.13
N ASP A 293 1.45 -4.95 7.37
CA ASP A 293 2.40 -6.00 7.75
C ASP A 293 3.09 -6.64 6.53
N PHE A 294 4.07 -5.92 6.00
CA PHE A 294 4.91 -6.40 4.89
C PHE A 294 5.73 -7.65 5.23
N ALA A 295 6.00 -7.94 6.51
CA ALA A 295 6.73 -9.14 6.89
C ALA A 295 5.88 -10.40 6.67
N THR A 296 4.59 -10.33 7.02
CA THR A 296 3.64 -11.40 6.71
C THR A 296 3.42 -11.54 5.21
N ALA A 297 3.34 -10.43 4.45
CA ALA A 297 3.25 -10.50 2.99
C ALA A 297 4.47 -11.21 2.37
N ALA A 298 5.68 -10.84 2.77
CA ALA A 298 6.91 -11.49 2.28
C ALA A 298 6.98 -12.98 2.65
N TYR A 299 6.52 -13.34 3.87
CA TYR A 299 6.42 -14.74 4.28
C TYR A 299 5.48 -15.56 3.38
N ASN A 300 4.45 -14.92 2.82
CA ASN A 300 3.51 -15.53 1.87
C ASN A 300 3.91 -15.29 0.41
N GLY A 301 5.18 -15.01 0.12
CA GLY A 301 5.74 -15.04 -1.23
C GLY A 301 5.72 -13.71 -1.99
N VAL A 302 5.11 -12.65 -1.44
CA VAL A 302 5.11 -11.32 -2.06
C VAL A 302 6.52 -10.75 -2.15
N LYS A 303 6.98 -10.43 -3.37
CA LYS A 303 8.33 -9.88 -3.64
C LYS A 303 8.32 -8.42 -4.08
N ASN A 304 7.20 -7.92 -4.59
CA ASN A 304 7.03 -6.54 -5.04
C ASN A 304 5.73 -5.97 -4.46
N ALA A 305 5.66 -4.65 -4.30
CA ALA A 305 4.44 -3.97 -3.86
C ALA A 305 4.36 -2.56 -4.49
N THR A 306 3.16 -2.19 -4.92
CA THR A 306 2.85 -0.86 -5.45
C THR A 306 2.19 -0.03 -4.37
N LEU A 307 2.89 0.98 -3.87
CA LEU A 307 2.48 1.81 -2.74
C LEU A 307 1.59 2.95 -3.22
N ALA A 308 0.38 3.02 -2.69
CA ALA A 308 -0.69 3.90 -3.13
C ALA A 308 -1.06 4.92 -2.04
N PHE A 309 -1.42 6.18 -2.35
CA PHE A 309 -1.05 6.95 -3.54
C PHE A 309 -0.40 8.27 -3.11
N ILE A 310 0.44 8.85 -3.96
CA ILE A 310 0.90 10.24 -3.81
C ILE A 310 0.01 11.19 -4.62
N ASN A 311 -0.54 12.20 -3.94
CA ASN A 311 -1.31 13.30 -4.52
C ASN A 311 -0.81 14.65 -3.98
N ALA A 312 -1.32 15.74 -4.54
CA ALA A 312 -1.09 17.08 -4.02
C ALA A 312 -1.88 17.31 -2.72
N ASP A 313 -1.18 17.80 -1.69
CA ASP A 313 -1.84 18.35 -0.51
C ASP A 313 -2.47 19.74 -0.82
N PRO A 314 -3.22 20.36 0.11
CA PRO A 314 -3.78 21.70 -0.07
C PRO A 314 -2.76 22.83 -0.38
N ASN A 315 -1.46 22.60 -0.13
CA ASN A 315 -0.38 23.54 -0.45
C ASN A 315 0.29 23.23 -1.80
N GLY A 316 -0.10 22.14 -2.47
CA GLY A 316 0.48 21.69 -3.73
C GLY A 316 1.74 20.83 -3.57
N ASN A 317 2.02 20.33 -2.36
CA ASN A 317 3.18 19.47 -2.08
C ASN A 317 2.85 17.99 -2.31
N PRO A 318 3.84 17.15 -2.68
CA PRO A 318 3.66 15.70 -2.74
C PRO A 318 3.37 15.13 -1.35
N SER A 319 2.24 14.45 -1.22
CA SER A 319 1.81 13.84 0.04
C SER A 319 1.05 12.54 -0.20
N TRP A 320 1.19 11.59 0.72
CA TRP A 320 0.40 10.36 0.65
C TRP A 320 -1.08 10.65 0.94
N GLY A 321 -1.96 10.19 0.05
CA GLY A 321 -3.41 10.42 0.10
C GLY A 321 -3.84 11.88 -0.03
N GLY A 322 -2.94 12.80 -0.40
CA GLY A 322 -3.22 14.24 -0.40
C GLY A 322 -3.26 14.89 0.99
N TYR A 323 -2.83 14.17 2.03
CA TYR A 323 -2.84 14.66 3.41
C TYR A 323 -1.55 15.43 3.75
N SER A 324 -1.64 16.71 4.11
CA SER A 324 -0.45 17.49 4.55
C SER A 324 0.30 16.85 5.71
N ALA A 325 -0.36 16.07 6.55
CA ALA A 325 0.29 15.32 7.63
C ALA A 325 1.30 14.27 7.10
N TYR A 326 1.09 13.77 5.89
CA TYR A 326 1.95 12.82 5.18
C TYR A 326 2.67 13.46 3.98
N ASP A 327 2.89 14.78 4.00
CA ASP A 327 3.81 15.45 3.06
C ASP A 327 5.19 14.76 3.12
N VAL A 328 5.68 14.36 1.94
CA VAL A 328 6.91 13.60 1.75
C VAL A 328 8.14 14.31 2.31
N THR A 329 8.14 15.65 2.33
CA THR A 329 9.31 16.46 2.69
C THR A 329 9.19 17.21 4.01
N GLY A 330 8.05 17.12 4.70
CA GLY A 330 7.83 17.89 5.91
C GLY A 330 6.56 17.58 6.69
N GLY A 331 5.86 16.49 6.38
CA GLY A 331 4.63 16.11 7.05
C GLY A 331 4.85 15.79 8.52
N THR A 332 3.93 16.22 9.39
CA THR A 332 4.02 15.98 10.84
C THR A 332 3.94 14.49 11.22
N GLN A 333 3.47 13.64 10.29
CA GLN A 333 3.33 12.20 10.45
C GLN A 333 4.05 11.42 9.34
N SER A 334 5.02 12.03 8.62
CA SER A 334 5.77 11.33 7.57
C SER A 334 6.44 10.05 8.08
N ALA A 335 6.90 10.06 9.34
CA ALA A 335 7.53 8.92 9.99
C ALA A 335 6.66 7.65 9.99
N PHE A 336 5.32 7.78 9.99
CA PHE A 336 4.42 6.62 9.88
C PHE A 336 4.60 5.92 8.52
N ILE A 337 4.63 6.69 7.44
CA ILE A 337 4.85 6.18 6.09
C ILE A 337 6.29 5.72 5.90
N ASP A 338 7.27 6.50 6.39
CA ASP A 338 8.69 6.15 6.30
C ASP A 338 8.97 4.79 6.96
N ASN A 339 8.34 4.52 8.11
CA ASN A 339 8.46 3.25 8.81
C ASN A 339 7.85 2.09 8.01
N GLN A 340 6.69 2.29 7.36
CA GLN A 340 6.09 1.25 6.51
C GLN A 340 7.00 0.92 5.32
N ILE A 341 7.54 1.93 4.65
CA ILE A 341 8.47 1.74 3.52
C ILE A 341 9.77 1.07 3.98
N ALA A 342 10.27 1.44 5.17
CA ALA A 342 11.42 0.78 5.77
C ALA A 342 11.14 -0.69 6.09
N ASN A 343 9.95 -1.00 6.63
CA ASN A 343 9.52 -2.37 6.93
C ASN A 343 9.37 -3.21 5.66
N MET A 344 8.79 -2.66 4.60
CA MET A 344 8.71 -3.30 3.28
C MET A 344 10.11 -3.68 2.76
N LYS A 345 11.04 -2.71 2.79
CA LYS A 345 12.43 -2.97 2.36
C LYS A 345 13.14 -3.98 3.25
N ALA A 346 12.91 -3.92 4.56
CA ALA A 346 13.47 -4.89 5.51
C ALA A 346 12.93 -6.30 5.29
N ALA A 347 11.69 -6.43 4.80
CA ALA A 347 11.08 -7.69 4.38
C ALA A 347 11.60 -8.19 3.03
N GLY A 348 12.46 -7.43 2.34
CA GLY A 348 13.01 -7.79 1.03
C GLY A 348 12.06 -7.52 -0.14
N ILE A 349 10.98 -6.77 0.09
CA ILE A 349 10.00 -6.41 -0.94
C ILE A 349 10.49 -5.18 -1.73
N ASN A 350 10.44 -5.28 -3.06
CA ASN A 350 10.72 -4.16 -3.96
C ASN A 350 9.50 -3.24 -4.06
N GLY A 351 9.71 -1.94 -3.90
CA GLY A 351 8.64 -0.95 -4.00
C GLY A 351 8.48 -0.37 -5.39
N THR A 352 7.23 -0.04 -5.72
CA THR A 352 6.82 0.94 -6.73
C THR A 352 6.05 2.05 -6.02
N ILE A 353 6.26 3.32 -6.38
CA ILE A 353 5.47 4.44 -5.85
C ILE A 353 4.41 4.80 -6.87
N SER A 354 3.14 4.69 -6.50
CA SER A 354 2.03 5.08 -7.35
C SER A 354 1.53 6.50 -7.05
N PHE A 355 1.23 7.23 -8.11
CA PHE A 355 0.71 8.59 -8.11
C PHE A 355 -0.70 8.60 -8.69
N GLY A 356 -1.60 9.39 -8.11
CA GLY A 356 -2.96 9.56 -8.64
C GLY A 356 -4.00 8.73 -7.90
N GLY A 357 -4.67 7.81 -8.62
CA GLY A 357 -5.85 7.08 -8.16
C GLY A 357 -7.16 7.85 -8.31
N ALA A 358 -8.27 7.24 -7.88
CA ALA A 358 -9.64 7.67 -8.19
C ALA A 358 -9.98 9.05 -7.62
N PHE A 359 -9.31 9.40 -6.51
CA PHE A 359 -9.58 10.59 -5.72
C PHE A 359 -8.30 11.42 -5.51
N GLY A 360 -8.49 12.68 -5.12
CA GLY A 360 -7.40 13.62 -4.87
C GLY A 360 -7.07 14.51 -6.06
N THR A 361 -6.10 15.40 -5.87
CA THR A 361 -5.59 16.29 -6.93
C THR A 361 -4.22 15.80 -7.36
N ASP A 362 -4.06 15.42 -8.62
CA ASP A 362 -2.73 15.07 -9.17
C ASP A 362 -1.79 16.29 -9.10
N LEU A 363 -0.50 16.04 -8.84
CA LEU A 363 0.51 17.09 -8.70
C LEU A 363 0.62 17.98 -9.95
N SER A 364 0.38 17.43 -11.14
CA SER A 364 0.38 18.17 -12.40
C SER A 364 -0.85 19.08 -12.59
N ALA A 365 -1.92 18.83 -11.84
CA ALA A 365 -3.15 19.62 -11.86
C ALA A 365 -3.13 20.81 -10.87
N VAL A 366 -2.08 20.95 -10.05
CA VAL A 366 -1.88 22.11 -9.18
C VAL A 366 -1.80 23.39 -10.01
N ASN A 367 -2.49 24.45 -9.58
CA ASN A 367 -2.53 25.70 -10.34
C ASN A 367 -1.13 26.33 -10.46
N GLY A 368 -0.74 26.66 -11.70
CA GLY A 368 0.59 27.22 -11.99
C GLY A 368 1.72 26.20 -12.01
N GLN A 369 1.42 24.90 -11.89
CA GLN A 369 2.44 23.84 -11.98
C GLN A 369 3.14 23.87 -13.33
N THR A 370 4.47 23.72 -13.30
CA THR A 370 5.31 23.64 -14.51
C THR A 370 6.00 22.28 -14.57
N PRO A 371 6.38 21.78 -15.77
CA PRO A 371 7.07 20.50 -15.88
C PRO A 371 8.36 20.42 -15.05
N THR A 372 9.14 21.50 -14.99
CA THR A 372 10.39 21.54 -14.22
C THR A 372 10.14 21.49 -12.71
N ALA A 373 9.15 22.25 -12.21
CA ALA A 373 8.79 22.22 -10.80
C ALA A 373 8.25 20.85 -10.39
N LEU A 374 7.43 20.24 -11.24
CA LEU A 374 6.90 18.90 -11.01
C LEU A 374 8.00 17.83 -11.03
N ALA A 375 8.95 17.91 -11.97
CA ALA A 375 10.10 17.01 -12.00
C ALA A 375 10.95 17.11 -10.72
N GLN A 376 11.08 18.32 -10.14
CA GLN A 376 11.75 18.50 -8.85
C GLN A 376 10.99 17.87 -7.69
N GLN A 377 9.65 17.91 -7.70
CA GLN A 377 8.83 17.19 -6.71
C GLN A 377 8.98 15.68 -6.87
N TYR A 378 8.99 15.15 -8.09
CA TYR A 378 9.29 13.73 -8.30
C TYR A 378 10.69 13.35 -7.83
N ALA A 379 11.69 14.19 -8.10
CA ALA A 379 13.05 13.97 -7.63
C ALA A 379 13.15 14.02 -6.09
N SER A 380 12.34 14.84 -5.39
CA SER A 380 12.33 14.84 -3.92
C SER A 380 11.79 13.52 -3.35
N ILE A 381 10.82 12.90 -4.02
CA ILE A 381 10.27 11.58 -3.68
C ILE A 381 11.33 10.48 -3.89
N VAL A 382 12.01 10.47 -5.05
CA VAL A 382 13.16 9.57 -5.30
C VAL A 382 14.23 9.75 -4.22
N ASN A 383 14.53 11.00 -3.86
CA ASN A 383 15.55 11.29 -2.85
C ASN A 383 15.18 10.82 -1.45
N THR A 384 13.90 10.93 -1.09
CA THR A 384 13.37 10.53 0.22
C THR A 384 13.34 9.02 0.34
N TYR A 385 12.70 8.35 -0.62
CA TYR A 385 12.42 6.92 -0.49
C TYR A 385 13.44 6.02 -1.16
N LYS A 386 14.28 6.50 -2.08
CA LYS A 386 15.21 5.66 -2.86
C LYS A 386 14.49 4.47 -3.52
N ILE A 387 13.32 4.76 -4.09
CA ILE A 387 12.54 3.86 -4.93
C ILE A 387 12.53 4.47 -6.32
N TYR A 388 12.80 3.63 -7.33
CA TYR A 388 13.03 4.06 -8.72
C TYR A 388 12.00 3.51 -9.70
N ASN A 389 10.99 2.78 -9.22
CA ASN A 389 9.85 2.36 -10.03
C ASN A 389 8.68 3.28 -9.70
N PHE A 390 8.23 4.06 -10.68
CA PHE A 390 7.12 4.99 -10.53
C PHE A 390 5.94 4.51 -11.35
N ASP A 391 4.77 4.49 -10.73
CA ASP A 391 3.51 4.18 -11.37
C ASP A 391 2.62 5.42 -11.40
N PHE A 392 2.03 5.71 -12.55
CA PHE A 392 1.08 6.80 -12.70
C PHE A 392 -0.30 6.21 -12.94
N ASP A 393 -1.07 6.11 -11.88
CA ASP A 393 -2.47 5.72 -11.91
C ASP A 393 -3.30 6.93 -12.35
N VAL A 394 -3.59 6.97 -13.65
CA VAL A 394 -4.24 8.10 -14.30
C VAL A 394 -5.71 7.77 -14.57
N GLU A 395 -6.54 8.17 -13.63
CA GLU A 395 -7.99 8.03 -13.70
C GLU A 395 -8.75 9.31 -13.26
N GLY A 396 -10.08 9.23 -13.25
CA GLY A 396 -10.95 10.31 -12.82
C GLY A 396 -10.72 11.65 -13.53
N ALA A 397 -10.58 12.72 -12.74
CA ALA A 397 -10.49 14.09 -13.25
C ALA A 397 -9.25 14.35 -14.11
N LEU A 398 -8.15 13.60 -13.90
CA LEU A 398 -6.90 13.82 -14.62
C LEU A 398 -7.02 13.40 -16.09
N GLN A 399 -7.75 12.33 -16.40
CA GLN A 399 -7.96 11.86 -17.78
C GLN A 399 -8.66 12.89 -18.67
N GLY A 400 -9.50 13.75 -18.07
CA GLY A 400 -10.14 14.86 -18.75
C GLY A 400 -9.25 16.10 -18.93
N ASN A 401 -8.10 16.16 -18.24
CA ASN A 401 -7.25 17.35 -18.14
C ASN A 401 -5.97 17.22 -18.98
N THR A 402 -6.11 17.46 -20.29
CA THR A 402 -4.99 17.39 -21.26
C THR A 402 -3.81 18.29 -20.89
N GLN A 403 -4.06 19.47 -20.29
CA GLN A 403 -2.98 20.37 -19.89
C GLN A 403 -2.15 19.78 -18.75
N ALA A 404 -2.81 19.26 -17.71
CA ALA A 404 -2.14 18.59 -16.59
C ALA A 404 -1.35 17.36 -17.08
N MET A 405 -1.94 16.49 -17.90
CA MET A 405 -1.24 15.34 -18.47
C MET A 405 0.00 15.72 -19.29
N ASN A 406 -0.06 16.79 -20.10
CA ASN A 406 1.13 17.30 -20.79
C ASN A 406 2.21 17.79 -19.82
N THR A 407 1.82 18.44 -18.72
CA THR A 407 2.74 18.85 -17.67
C THR A 407 3.37 17.63 -16.99
N GLN A 408 2.56 16.63 -16.65
CA GLN A 408 2.97 15.36 -16.04
C GLN A 408 3.99 14.63 -16.93
N SER A 409 3.65 14.35 -18.19
CA SER A 409 4.53 13.60 -19.10
C SER A 409 5.86 14.31 -19.37
N LYS A 410 5.85 15.65 -19.50
CA LYS A 410 7.11 16.42 -19.64
C LYS A 410 7.95 16.35 -18.36
N ALA A 411 7.33 16.40 -17.19
CA ALA A 411 8.03 16.27 -15.92
C ALA A 411 8.66 14.89 -15.74
N ILE A 412 7.93 13.83 -16.13
CA ILE A 412 8.42 12.45 -16.13
C ILE A 412 9.64 12.30 -17.05
N ALA A 413 9.57 12.83 -18.28
CA ALA A 413 10.70 12.76 -19.21
C ALA A 413 11.94 13.49 -18.66
N ILE A 414 11.76 14.64 -17.99
CA ILE A 414 12.84 15.37 -17.31
C ILE A 414 13.43 14.51 -16.18
N LEU A 415 12.59 13.91 -15.34
CA LEU A 415 13.03 13.04 -14.24
C LEU A 415 13.83 11.84 -14.76
N GLN A 416 13.33 11.15 -15.80
CA GLN A 416 14.01 10.02 -16.43
C GLN A 416 15.41 10.39 -16.93
N GLN A 417 15.55 11.57 -17.57
CA GLN A 417 16.84 12.07 -18.01
C GLN A 417 17.78 12.38 -16.83
N GLN A 418 17.27 13.05 -15.79
CA GLN A 418 18.05 13.43 -14.60
C GLN A 418 18.56 12.21 -13.85
N GLU A 419 17.67 11.25 -13.58
CA GLU A 419 18.00 10.07 -12.79
C GLU A 419 18.87 9.07 -13.56
N ALA A 420 18.70 8.96 -14.89
CA ALA A 420 19.65 8.23 -15.73
C ALA A 420 21.07 8.85 -15.69
N ALA A 421 21.17 10.18 -15.70
CA ALA A 421 22.45 10.87 -15.57
C ALA A 421 23.08 10.70 -14.17
N ASN A 422 22.26 10.50 -13.14
CA ASN A 422 22.70 10.22 -11.77
C ASN A 422 23.10 8.75 -11.54
N GLY A 423 22.91 7.86 -12.52
CA GLY A 423 23.17 6.43 -12.40
C GLY A 423 22.08 5.66 -11.66
N THR A 424 20.90 6.26 -11.49
CA THR A 424 19.74 5.73 -10.76
C THR A 424 18.47 5.79 -11.62
N PRO A 425 18.48 5.25 -12.85
CA PRO A 425 17.39 5.43 -13.80
C PRO A 425 16.03 4.99 -13.22
N VAL A 426 15.01 5.82 -13.44
CA VAL A 426 13.63 5.50 -13.03
C VAL A 426 12.86 4.80 -14.14
N THR A 427 12.10 3.77 -13.77
CA THR A 427 11.12 3.09 -14.63
C THR A 427 9.75 3.72 -14.41
N VAL A 428 8.90 3.68 -15.44
CA VAL A 428 7.61 4.37 -15.46
C VAL A 428 6.54 3.42 -15.97
N SER A 429 5.57 3.10 -15.12
CA SER A 429 4.32 2.47 -15.51
C SER A 429 3.19 3.50 -15.56
N TYR A 430 2.19 3.23 -16.40
CA TYR A 430 0.89 3.89 -16.36
C TYR A 430 -0.16 2.84 -15.99
N THR A 431 -0.91 3.08 -14.92
CA THR A 431 -2.09 2.31 -14.54
C THR A 431 -3.33 3.02 -15.05
N LEU A 432 -4.19 2.33 -15.80
CA LEU A 432 -5.26 2.96 -16.58
C LEU A 432 -6.57 2.15 -16.56
N PRO A 433 -7.73 2.82 -16.41
CA PRO A 433 -9.05 2.23 -16.64
C PRO A 433 -9.16 1.63 -18.04
N VAL A 434 -9.80 0.47 -18.13
CA VAL A 434 -9.94 -0.29 -19.36
C VAL A 434 -11.35 -0.85 -19.48
N LEU A 435 -11.81 -1.05 -20.72
CA LEU A 435 -12.99 -1.88 -20.99
C LEU A 435 -12.52 -3.25 -21.51
N PRO A 436 -13.38 -4.27 -21.54
CA PRO A 436 -13.07 -5.53 -22.24
C PRO A 436 -12.72 -5.30 -23.73
N THR A 437 -13.10 -4.16 -24.30
CA THR A 437 -12.75 -3.73 -25.65
C THR A 437 -11.43 -2.95 -25.76
N GLY A 438 -10.66 -2.83 -24.67
CA GLY A 438 -9.39 -2.10 -24.59
C GLY A 438 -9.49 -0.72 -23.95
N LEU A 439 -8.39 0.02 -24.00
CA LEU A 439 -8.31 1.39 -23.48
C LEU A 439 -9.21 2.32 -24.30
N VAL A 440 -9.98 3.15 -23.60
CA VAL A 440 -10.89 4.11 -24.24
C VAL A 440 -10.07 5.14 -25.04
N GLU A 441 -10.51 5.45 -26.25
CA GLU A 441 -9.90 6.44 -27.14
C GLU A 441 -10.38 7.87 -26.83
N GLY A 442 -9.59 8.87 -27.22
CA GLY A 442 -9.97 10.28 -27.11
C GLY A 442 -9.80 10.88 -25.71
N GLN A 443 -10.16 12.16 -25.58
CA GLN A 443 -10.04 12.88 -24.31
C GLN A 443 -10.89 12.20 -23.23
N GLY A 444 -10.32 11.97 -22.05
CA GLY A 444 -10.97 11.20 -20.99
C GLY A 444 -10.70 9.69 -21.07
N GLY A 445 -10.01 9.19 -22.10
CA GLY A 445 -9.68 7.77 -22.24
C GLY A 445 -8.23 7.44 -21.97
N GLY A 446 -7.97 6.23 -21.46
CA GLY A 446 -6.62 5.76 -21.14
C GLY A 446 -5.66 5.72 -22.34
N LEU A 447 -6.14 5.49 -23.56
CA LEU A 447 -5.27 5.48 -24.74
C LEU A 447 -4.70 6.87 -25.04
N ASN A 448 -5.48 7.92 -24.78
CA ASN A 448 -5.02 9.31 -24.94
C ASN A 448 -3.92 9.67 -23.91
N VAL A 449 -3.96 9.09 -22.70
CA VAL A 449 -2.87 9.25 -21.72
C VAL A 449 -1.55 8.75 -22.30
N LEU A 450 -1.55 7.54 -22.87
CA LEU A 450 -0.34 6.95 -23.45
C LEU A 450 0.14 7.71 -24.70
N GLN A 451 -0.77 8.21 -25.53
CA GLN A 451 -0.44 9.06 -26.68
C GLN A 451 0.24 10.36 -26.25
N ILE A 452 -0.25 11.01 -25.19
CA ILE A 452 0.36 12.21 -24.61
C ILE A 452 1.74 11.88 -24.03
N ALA A 453 1.87 10.77 -23.30
CA ALA A 453 3.14 10.32 -22.74
C ALA A 453 4.19 10.10 -23.83
N ALA A 454 3.85 9.34 -24.87
CA ALA A 454 4.73 9.07 -26.00
C ALA A 454 5.13 10.35 -26.74
N THR A 455 4.17 11.25 -27.00
CA THR A 455 4.41 12.55 -27.67
C THR A 455 5.36 13.45 -26.87
N ASN A 456 5.30 13.38 -25.54
CA ASN A 456 6.14 14.17 -24.64
C ASN A 456 7.44 13.46 -24.23
N GLY A 457 7.76 12.31 -24.82
CA GLY A 457 9.05 11.63 -24.67
C GLY A 457 9.21 10.82 -23.40
N VAL A 458 8.11 10.40 -22.76
CA VAL A 458 8.17 9.45 -21.64
C VAL A 458 8.58 8.09 -22.17
N ASN A 459 9.61 7.50 -21.56
CA ASN A 459 9.97 6.10 -21.80
C ASN A 459 9.10 5.21 -20.90
N VAL A 460 7.97 4.74 -21.43
CA VAL A 460 7.03 3.89 -20.69
C VAL A 460 7.57 2.46 -20.64
N SER A 461 7.83 1.94 -19.44
CA SER A 461 8.27 0.55 -19.25
C SER A 461 7.11 -0.43 -19.12
N ARG A 462 5.95 0.04 -18.64
CA ARG A 462 4.77 -0.81 -18.46
C ARG A 462 3.47 -0.04 -18.67
N VAL A 463 2.47 -0.71 -19.24
CA VAL A 463 1.08 -0.26 -19.28
C VAL A 463 0.26 -1.26 -18.51
N ASN A 464 -0.18 -0.88 -17.33
CA ASN A 464 -0.97 -1.70 -16.43
C ASN A 464 -2.45 -1.32 -16.58
N ILE A 465 -3.34 -2.29 -16.83
CA ILE A 465 -4.76 -2.02 -17.02
C ILE A 465 -5.57 -2.42 -15.79
N MET A 466 -6.50 -1.56 -15.38
CA MET A 466 -7.43 -1.82 -14.29
C MET A 466 -8.62 -2.63 -14.81
N ALA A 467 -8.48 -3.96 -14.78
CA ALA A 467 -9.46 -4.93 -15.23
C ALA A 467 -10.57 -5.13 -14.19
N MET A 468 -11.30 -4.05 -13.92
CA MET A 468 -12.32 -3.93 -12.89
C MET A 468 -13.37 -2.87 -13.28
N ASP A 469 -14.49 -2.88 -12.57
CA ASP A 469 -15.56 -1.87 -12.63
C ASP A 469 -15.99 -1.50 -14.06
N TYR A 470 -16.31 -2.51 -14.85
CA TYR A 470 -16.73 -2.35 -16.24
C TYR A 470 -18.12 -1.71 -16.36
N GLY A 471 -18.94 -1.90 -15.32
CA GLY A 471 -20.25 -1.33 -15.12
C GLY A 471 -21.34 -1.93 -16.00
N ASN A 472 -22.58 -1.45 -15.79
CA ASN A 472 -23.83 -2.03 -16.31
C ASN A 472 -23.87 -2.49 -17.78
N GLY A 473 -23.02 -1.93 -18.65
CA GLY A 473 -22.89 -2.38 -20.04
C GLY A 473 -22.41 -3.84 -20.16
N PHE A 474 -21.65 -4.31 -19.18
CA PHE A 474 -21.00 -5.62 -19.13
C PHE A 474 -21.63 -6.57 -18.09
N ASP A 475 -22.55 -6.10 -17.24
CA ASP A 475 -23.22 -6.89 -16.18
C ASP A 475 -24.45 -7.67 -16.65
N GLN A 476 -24.51 -8.01 -17.93
CA GLN A 476 -25.69 -8.63 -18.53
C GLN A 476 -25.75 -10.15 -18.25
N THR A 477 -26.96 -10.69 -18.12
CA THR A 477 -27.17 -12.14 -17.97
C THR A 477 -26.52 -12.91 -19.11
N GLY A 478 -25.60 -13.83 -18.77
CA GLY A 478 -24.83 -14.60 -19.76
C GLY A 478 -23.46 -14.00 -20.11
N ASN A 479 -23.03 -12.97 -19.39
CA ASN A 479 -21.66 -12.46 -19.37
C ASN A 479 -20.65 -13.62 -19.15
N PRO A 480 -19.51 -13.65 -19.89
CA PRO A 480 -18.47 -14.67 -19.75
C PRO A 480 -17.73 -14.72 -18.41
N GLY A 481 -17.88 -13.71 -17.54
CA GLY A 481 -17.25 -13.61 -16.22
C GLY A 481 -16.06 -12.63 -16.19
N MET A 482 -15.65 -12.24 -14.98
CA MET A 482 -14.62 -11.22 -14.79
C MET A 482 -13.23 -11.66 -15.29
N GLY A 483 -12.87 -12.93 -15.15
CA GLY A 483 -11.60 -13.46 -15.67
C GLY A 483 -11.52 -13.40 -17.20
N ALA A 484 -12.62 -13.70 -17.88
CA ALA A 484 -12.71 -13.59 -19.34
C ALA A 484 -12.63 -12.13 -19.81
N TYR A 485 -13.30 -11.21 -19.12
CA TYR A 485 -13.21 -9.78 -19.42
C TYR A 485 -11.83 -9.18 -19.18
N ALA A 486 -11.12 -9.61 -18.14
CA ALA A 486 -9.72 -9.22 -17.94
C ALA A 486 -8.83 -9.67 -19.11
N ILE A 487 -9.04 -10.89 -19.62
CA ILE A 487 -8.32 -11.43 -20.78
C ILE A 487 -8.68 -10.67 -22.07
N ASP A 488 -9.96 -10.36 -22.29
CA ASP A 488 -10.42 -9.58 -23.45
C ASP A 488 -9.80 -8.17 -23.41
N ALA A 489 -9.83 -7.51 -22.25
CA ALA A 489 -9.21 -6.20 -22.04
C ALA A 489 -7.70 -6.23 -22.32
N ALA A 490 -7.01 -7.26 -21.83
CA ALA A 490 -5.57 -7.44 -22.06
C ALA A 490 -5.26 -7.64 -23.55
N THR A 491 -6.05 -8.45 -24.25
CA THR A 491 -5.90 -8.74 -25.68
C THR A 491 -6.18 -7.53 -26.56
N ALA A 492 -7.23 -6.78 -26.25
CA ALA A 492 -7.54 -5.55 -26.95
C ALA A 492 -6.46 -4.48 -26.71
N THR A 493 -6.00 -4.34 -25.47
CA THR A 493 -4.93 -3.40 -25.12
C THR A 493 -3.62 -3.77 -25.80
N HIS A 494 -3.24 -5.04 -25.84
CA HIS A 494 -2.07 -5.51 -26.59
C HIS A 494 -2.10 -5.07 -28.05
N SER A 495 -3.26 -5.19 -28.72
CA SER A 495 -3.44 -4.73 -30.10
C SER A 495 -3.28 -3.22 -30.26
N GLN A 496 -3.79 -2.43 -29.30
CA GLN A 496 -3.62 -0.99 -29.27
C GLN A 496 -2.15 -0.59 -29.03
N LEU A 497 -1.45 -1.28 -28.13
CA LEU A 497 -0.05 -1.04 -27.83
C LEU A 497 0.87 -1.39 -29.00
N MET A 498 0.59 -2.45 -29.76
CA MET A 498 1.34 -2.74 -31.00
C MET A 498 1.20 -1.61 -32.02
N THR A 499 0.06 -0.92 -32.03
CA THR A 499 -0.17 0.24 -32.91
C THR A 499 0.56 1.48 -32.39
N LEU A 500 0.55 1.70 -31.07
CA LEU A 500 1.17 2.87 -30.44
C LEU A 500 2.71 2.76 -30.41
N TYR A 501 3.24 1.56 -30.25
CA TYR A 501 4.67 1.25 -30.16
C TYR A 501 5.11 0.29 -31.27
N PRO A 502 5.08 0.71 -32.54
CA PRO A 502 5.31 -0.17 -33.69
C PRO A 502 6.74 -0.74 -33.79
N SER A 503 7.67 -0.24 -32.96
CA SER A 503 9.03 -0.77 -32.85
C SER A 503 9.14 -2.01 -31.97
N LEU A 504 8.14 -2.29 -31.13
CA LEU A 504 8.11 -3.47 -30.28
C LEU A 504 7.56 -4.67 -31.07
N THR A 505 8.12 -5.85 -30.79
CA THR A 505 7.52 -7.11 -31.24
C THR A 505 6.27 -7.42 -30.40
N SER A 506 5.37 -8.27 -30.92
CA SER A 506 4.20 -8.74 -30.16
C SER A 506 4.55 -9.26 -28.76
N GLN A 507 5.65 -10.02 -28.63
CA GLN A 507 6.09 -10.54 -27.33
C GLN A 507 6.55 -9.43 -26.38
N GLN A 508 7.31 -8.45 -26.89
CA GLN A 508 7.71 -7.29 -26.09
C GLN A 508 6.50 -6.44 -25.68
N THR A 509 5.47 -6.37 -26.52
CA THR A 509 4.21 -5.69 -26.19
C THR A 509 3.43 -6.43 -25.10
N TRP A 510 3.40 -7.77 -25.12
CA TRP A 510 2.84 -8.55 -24.00
C TRP A 510 3.61 -8.31 -22.71
N HIS A 511 4.94 -8.34 -22.77
CA HIS A 511 5.79 -8.08 -21.61
C HIS A 511 5.68 -6.62 -21.10
N MET A 512 5.30 -5.67 -21.96
CA MET A 512 4.98 -4.30 -21.56
C MET A 512 3.63 -4.19 -20.83
N LEU A 513 2.73 -5.15 -21.02
CA LEU A 513 1.41 -5.13 -20.39
C LEU A 513 1.48 -5.58 -18.93
N GLY A 514 0.67 -4.96 -18.08
CA GLY A 514 0.29 -5.45 -16.76
C GLY A 514 -1.23 -5.52 -16.64
N VAL A 515 -1.75 -6.38 -15.76
CA VAL A 515 -3.19 -6.48 -15.50
C VAL A 515 -3.45 -6.45 -14.00
N THR A 516 -4.30 -5.52 -13.57
CA THR A 516 -4.72 -5.31 -12.18
C THR A 516 -6.22 -5.48 -12.07
N PRO A 517 -6.73 -6.61 -11.56
CA PRO A 517 -8.13 -6.75 -11.18
C PRO A 517 -8.40 -6.19 -9.79
N LEU A 518 -9.66 -5.87 -9.51
CA LEU A 518 -10.18 -5.68 -8.16
C LEU A 518 -10.59 -7.05 -7.65
N ILE A 519 -9.93 -7.57 -6.61
CA ILE A 519 -10.17 -8.97 -6.17
C ILE A 519 -11.47 -9.10 -5.38
N GLY A 520 -12.16 -10.23 -5.49
CA GLY A 520 -13.42 -10.46 -4.80
C GLY A 520 -14.55 -9.61 -5.36
N ILE A 521 -15.33 -8.97 -4.48
CA ILE A 521 -16.45 -8.12 -4.87
C ILE A 521 -15.93 -6.74 -5.26
N ASN A 522 -16.30 -6.29 -6.47
CA ASN A 522 -15.98 -4.98 -7.00
C ASN A 522 -16.88 -3.87 -6.43
N ASP A 523 -16.73 -2.63 -6.91
CA ASP A 523 -17.61 -1.52 -6.52
C ASP A 523 -19.06 -1.76 -6.97
N ASP A 524 -19.25 -2.49 -8.07
CA ASP A 524 -20.52 -3.09 -8.43
C ASP A 524 -20.64 -4.51 -7.82
N PRO A 525 -21.61 -4.78 -6.92
CA PRO A 525 -21.79 -6.10 -6.33
C PRO A 525 -22.13 -7.22 -7.31
N SER A 526 -22.49 -6.89 -8.55
CA SER A 526 -22.70 -7.87 -9.62
C SER A 526 -21.41 -8.31 -10.31
N GLU A 527 -20.33 -7.54 -10.15
CA GLU A 527 -19.00 -7.87 -10.62
C GLU A 527 -18.20 -8.53 -9.49
N ILE A 528 -17.80 -9.79 -9.70
CA ILE A 528 -17.03 -10.56 -8.73
C ILE A 528 -15.85 -11.21 -9.44
N PHE A 529 -14.63 -10.78 -9.14
CA PHE A 529 -13.40 -11.42 -9.60
C PHE A 529 -12.96 -12.49 -8.58
N GLY A 530 -13.35 -13.74 -8.81
CA GLY A 530 -13.08 -14.84 -7.89
C GLY A 530 -11.72 -15.51 -8.09
N LEU A 531 -11.41 -16.49 -7.23
CA LEU A 531 -10.17 -17.29 -7.34
C LEU A 531 -10.04 -18.04 -8.67
N ALA A 532 -11.17 -18.48 -9.25
CA ALA A 532 -11.18 -19.12 -10.56
C ALA A 532 -10.79 -18.14 -11.69
N ASP A 533 -11.27 -16.90 -11.60
CA ASP A 533 -10.90 -15.82 -12.53
C ASP A 533 -9.41 -15.47 -12.39
N ALA A 534 -8.90 -15.42 -11.15
CA ALA A 534 -7.47 -15.21 -10.87
C ALA A 534 -6.60 -16.30 -11.51
N GLN A 535 -6.98 -17.58 -11.37
CA GLN A 535 -6.23 -18.67 -11.97
C GLN A 535 -6.30 -18.63 -13.51
N GLN A 536 -7.47 -18.27 -14.06
CA GLN A 536 -7.65 -18.12 -15.49
C GLN A 536 -6.75 -17.02 -16.06
N LEU A 537 -6.74 -15.84 -15.43
CA LEU A 537 -5.90 -14.71 -15.83
C LEU A 537 -4.41 -15.04 -15.67
N THR A 538 -4.02 -15.69 -14.58
CA THR A 538 -2.62 -16.09 -14.35
C THR A 538 -2.14 -17.06 -15.43
N THR A 539 -2.96 -18.07 -15.75
CA THR A 539 -2.63 -19.03 -16.82
C THR A 539 -2.47 -18.34 -18.17
N PHE A 540 -3.34 -17.37 -18.48
CA PHE A 540 -3.21 -16.56 -19.70
C PHE A 540 -1.92 -15.72 -19.68
N ALA A 541 -1.61 -15.10 -18.54
CA ALA A 541 -0.43 -14.27 -18.36
C ALA A 541 0.87 -15.06 -18.55
N GLU A 542 0.95 -16.29 -18.02
CA GLU A 542 2.08 -17.20 -18.24
C GLU A 542 2.22 -17.61 -19.72
N GLN A 543 1.10 -17.90 -20.41
CA GLN A 543 1.10 -18.31 -21.82
C GLN A 543 1.56 -17.20 -22.76
N HIS A 544 1.30 -15.95 -22.40
CA HIS A 544 1.61 -14.78 -23.21
C HIS A 544 2.86 -14.03 -22.73
N ASP A 545 3.45 -14.44 -21.60
CA ASP A 545 4.57 -13.75 -20.93
C ASP A 545 4.24 -12.26 -20.72
N ILE A 546 3.08 -12.04 -20.09
CA ILE A 546 2.66 -10.74 -19.58
C ILE A 546 3.66 -10.31 -18.52
N GLY A 547 4.06 -9.03 -18.53
CA GLY A 547 5.14 -8.58 -17.68
C GLY A 547 4.75 -8.32 -16.23
N GLU A 548 3.46 -8.14 -15.93
CA GLU A 548 2.98 -7.95 -14.56
C GLU A 548 1.55 -8.43 -14.32
N LEU A 549 1.34 -9.06 -13.18
CA LEU A 549 0.03 -9.14 -12.55
C LEU A 549 0.05 -8.31 -11.26
N SER A 550 -1.07 -7.70 -10.95
CA SER A 550 -1.29 -6.95 -9.72
C SER A 550 -2.74 -7.13 -9.28
N MET A 551 -3.14 -6.47 -8.21
CA MET A 551 -4.52 -6.44 -7.76
C MET A 551 -4.77 -5.22 -6.88
N TRP A 552 -6.02 -4.77 -6.85
CA TRP A 552 -6.55 -3.91 -5.80
C TRP A 552 -7.30 -4.77 -4.76
N GLU A 553 -6.80 -4.97 -3.56
CA GLU A 553 -5.46 -4.64 -3.07
C GLU A 553 -4.98 -5.71 -2.08
N LEU A 554 -3.71 -5.67 -1.69
CA LEU A 554 -3.12 -6.69 -0.82
C LEU A 554 -3.79 -6.80 0.56
N PRO A 555 -4.16 -5.71 1.26
CA PRO A 555 -4.98 -5.80 2.47
C PRO A 555 -6.33 -6.50 2.28
N ARG A 556 -6.86 -6.55 1.05
CA ARG A 556 -8.11 -7.24 0.74
C ARG A 556 -7.94 -8.74 0.49
N ASP A 557 -6.71 -9.27 0.47
CA ASP A 557 -6.44 -10.69 0.22
C ASP A 557 -6.68 -11.59 1.45
N LEU A 558 -7.88 -11.45 1.99
CA LEU A 558 -8.50 -12.30 3.00
C LEU A 558 -10.02 -12.21 2.84
N THR A 559 -10.77 -13.10 3.49
CA THR A 559 -12.24 -13.13 3.33
C THR A 559 -12.96 -11.86 3.74
N GLY A 560 -12.59 -11.27 4.88
CA GLY A 560 -13.33 -10.14 5.46
C GLY A 560 -14.80 -10.44 5.70
N THR A 561 -15.65 -9.42 5.53
CA THR A 561 -17.10 -9.57 5.63
C THR A 561 -17.68 -10.10 4.30
N LEU A 562 -18.18 -11.34 4.31
CA LEU A 562 -18.79 -11.95 3.12
C LEU A 562 -19.94 -11.11 2.54
N GLY A 563 -19.90 -10.87 1.23
CA GLY A 563 -20.90 -10.11 0.50
C GLY A 563 -20.75 -8.59 0.60
N ALA A 564 -19.73 -8.09 1.30
CA ALA A 564 -19.49 -6.66 1.42
C ALA A 564 -18.77 -6.11 0.17
N VAL A 565 -19.33 -5.03 -0.38
CA VAL A 565 -18.72 -4.19 -1.42
C VAL A 565 -17.76 -3.21 -0.73
N ASP A 566 -16.60 -2.96 -1.35
CA ASP A 566 -15.63 -1.96 -0.88
C ASP A 566 -15.28 -2.09 0.61
N ALA A 567 -15.10 -3.33 1.06
CA ALA A 567 -14.77 -3.61 2.45
C ALA A 567 -13.25 -3.54 2.66
N VAL A 568 -12.83 -2.65 3.55
CA VAL A 568 -11.43 -2.55 4.02
C VAL A 568 -10.98 -3.78 4.84
N ASP A 569 -11.89 -4.69 5.14
CA ASP A 569 -11.61 -5.89 5.95
C ASP A 569 -11.39 -7.17 5.11
N GLY A 570 -11.54 -7.11 3.77
CA GLY A 570 -11.27 -8.24 2.87
C GLY A 570 -11.97 -8.15 1.52
N SER A 571 -11.84 -9.21 0.73
CA SER A 571 -12.36 -9.32 -0.63
C SER A 571 -13.89 -9.50 -0.71
N GLY A 572 -14.53 -9.79 0.42
CA GLY A 572 -15.97 -10.08 0.47
C GLY A 572 -16.34 -11.48 -0.03
N ILE A 573 -15.37 -12.34 -0.37
CA ILE A 573 -15.59 -13.73 -0.79
C ILE A 573 -14.86 -14.73 0.12
N ALA A 574 -15.33 -15.98 0.13
CA ALA A 574 -14.68 -17.03 0.90
C ALA A 574 -13.33 -17.41 0.27
N GLN A 575 -12.27 -17.32 1.05
CA GLN A 575 -10.89 -17.63 0.66
C GLN A 575 -10.02 -17.85 1.90
N THR A 576 -8.80 -18.33 1.71
CA THR A 576 -7.75 -18.28 2.72
C THR A 576 -6.94 -16.97 2.59
N PRO A 577 -6.31 -16.48 3.66
CA PRO A 577 -5.44 -15.31 3.56
C PRO A 577 -4.31 -15.54 2.55
N PHE A 578 -4.03 -14.55 1.71
CA PHE A 578 -3.05 -14.59 0.62
C PHE A 578 -3.35 -15.56 -0.53
N GLU A 579 -4.59 -16.04 -0.67
CA GLU A 579 -4.92 -17.01 -1.73
C GLU A 579 -4.86 -16.40 -3.13
N PHE A 580 -5.26 -15.13 -3.33
CA PHE A 580 -5.05 -14.46 -4.61
C PHE A 580 -3.56 -14.22 -4.88
N SER A 581 -2.79 -13.82 -3.87
CA SER A 581 -1.34 -13.63 -3.96
C SER A 581 -0.63 -14.91 -4.41
N GLY A 582 -0.96 -16.06 -3.80
CA GLY A 582 -0.41 -17.36 -4.16
C GLY A 582 -0.79 -17.84 -5.57
N ILE A 583 -1.88 -17.30 -6.14
CA ILE A 583 -2.23 -17.52 -7.54
C ILE A 583 -1.40 -16.60 -8.44
N PHE A 584 -1.44 -15.28 -8.23
CA PHE A 584 -0.76 -14.33 -9.11
C PHE A 584 0.76 -14.42 -9.08
N GLU A 585 1.39 -14.84 -7.98
CA GLU A 585 2.84 -15.01 -7.91
C GLU A 585 3.38 -16.11 -8.82
N GLN A 586 2.52 -17.00 -9.34
CA GLN A 586 2.93 -18.09 -10.24
C GLN A 586 3.62 -17.54 -11.50
N ILE A 587 3.22 -16.33 -11.96
CA ILE A 587 3.85 -15.64 -13.09
C ILE A 587 5.35 -15.36 -12.89
N GLU A 588 5.83 -15.32 -11.63
CA GLU A 588 7.23 -15.10 -11.29
C GLU A 588 8.07 -16.38 -11.34
N THR A 589 7.43 -17.55 -11.40
CA THR A 589 8.07 -18.87 -11.29
C THR A 589 8.06 -19.67 -12.58
N ALA A 590 7.39 -19.16 -13.62
CA ALA A 590 7.29 -19.78 -14.94
C ALA A 590 8.67 -19.93 -15.60
N SER A 591 9.37 -21.02 -15.25
CA SER A 591 10.55 -21.49 -15.96
C SER A 591 10.06 -21.97 -17.32
N GLN A 592 10.46 -21.25 -18.38
CA GLN A 592 10.13 -21.61 -19.76
C GLN A 592 10.55 -23.07 -20.05
N PRO A 593 9.70 -23.88 -20.70
CA PRO A 593 10.11 -25.20 -21.20
C PRO A 593 11.18 -25.13 -22.30
#